data_AF-A0A9P1H183-F1
#
_entry.id   AF-A0A9P1H183-F1
#
_cell.length_a   1.000
_cell.length_b   1.000
_cell.length_c   1.000
_cell.angle_alpha   90.00
_cell.angle_beta   90.00
_cell.angle_gamma   90.00
#
_symmetry.space_group_name_H-M   'P 1'
#
loop_
_entity.id
_entity.type
_entity.pdbx_description
1 polymer ?
#
loop_
_entity_poly.entity_id
_entity_poly.type
_entity_poly.pdbx_seq_one_letter_code
_entity_poly.pdbx_strand_id
1 'polypeptide(L)'
;MPALYRRHMSGSEVGQGGESSERAPPNQEAFVWLSILPTGLGPTTPSILQNQWIRVKDIYEHRHTEGANGPSCNGRARGKRNRRRCPQDPSTEAPTHVNGTSTGIVKKPVVDVSVALKANNLDSVAELTQEISSLGAQVSGGDEQARLALVEKARSLVRALETPRETMIKHCWAQPSAMAALTVGVDTGLFVALAESDGSPKSPKTWPTRLASTLLYYLTKEFVAARLMRHLGSMGYIQEVDTDTYQPTNFSSSLTIPIIGDGYPCLSGGLMASLSKFPEYAMKNGYKTPQSISDGSLQYAYNTKLNMFEYLHANPPHGFQFNHHMGGYRQGRPSWMDDGFYPVKERLIDGVEFGEGDALLVDIGGGMGHDLAEFRQKHPNAPGRLILQDLQPVLGQIIDLDSKIERVEYDFHTEQPIKGARAYYMHSCLHDWPDEIDVQILARIKEAMKPGYSRLLINENVIPPRHAQWEATALDIMMLTLLSSRERTEGDWRLLLEEMAGLRISGIYTAANGVESIIECELVE
;
A
#
# COMPACT_ATOMS: atom_id res chain seq x y z
N MET A 1 -4.52 -44.99 25.73
CA MET A 1 -4.94 -45.88 26.85
C MET A 1 -4.56 -45.21 28.15
N PRO A 2 -5.27 -45.46 29.27
CA PRO A 2 -6.70 -45.77 29.45
C PRO A 2 -7.33 -44.67 30.38
N ALA A 3 -8.57 -44.67 30.88
CA ALA A 3 -9.71 -45.59 30.79
C ALA A 3 -11.05 -44.80 30.89
N LEU A 4 -12.03 -45.18 30.06
CA LEU A 4 -13.40 -45.57 30.43
C LEU A 4 -14.16 -44.80 31.54
N TYR A 5 -15.31 -44.23 31.16
CA TYR A 5 -16.59 -44.80 31.60
C TYR A 5 -17.65 -44.71 30.48
N ARG A 6 -18.46 -45.76 30.35
CA ARG A 6 -19.50 -45.91 29.29
C ARG A 6 -20.80 -46.31 29.98
N ARG A 7 -21.95 -45.77 29.55
CA ARG A 7 -23.24 -46.47 29.70
C ARG A 7 -24.14 -46.24 28.49
N HIS A 8 -24.58 -47.36 27.90
CA HIS A 8 -25.62 -47.43 26.88
C HIS A 8 -27.01 -47.24 27.51
N MET A 9 -28.02 -46.89 26.71
CA MET A 9 -29.02 -47.85 26.20
C MET A 9 -30.11 -47.16 25.34
N SER A 10 -30.33 -47.72 24.14
CA SER A 10 -31.61 -47.96 23.41
C SER A 10 -32.65 -46.83 23.23
N GLY A 11 -33.36 -46.72 22.10
CA GLY A 11 -33.40 -47.54 20.86
C GLY A 11 -34.79 -47.48 20.18
N SER A 12 -34.89 -47.91 18.92
CA SER A 12 -36.10 -48.01 18.03
C SER A 12 -36.87 -46.68 17.76
N GLU A 13 -37.06 -46.21 16.51
CA GLU A 13 -37.71 -46.78 15.30
C GLU A 13 -39.26 -46.75 15.37
N VAL A 14 -39.95 -45.85 14.63
CA VAL A 14 -40.45 -45.93 13.23
C VAL A 14 -41.92 -46.44 13.14
N GLY A 15 -42.77 -45.72 12.38
CA GLY A 15 -44.17 -46.08 12.04
C GLY A 15 -45.11 -44.87 12.15
N GLN A 16 -45.26 -44.02 11.13
CA GLN A 16 -46.20 -44.13 9.99
C GLN A 16 -47.70 -44.27 10.34
N GLY A 17 -48.47 -43.30 9.84
CA GLY A 17 -49.94 -43.21 9.82
C GLY A 17 -50.36 -41.73 9.76
N GLY A 18 -51.27 -41.26 8.91
CA GLY A 18 -52.00 -41.89 7.79
C GLY A 18 -52.56 -40.78 6.87
N GLU A 19 -53.02 -41.14 5.67
CA GLU A 19 -53.41 -40.18 4.61
C GLU A 19 -54.84 -39.62 4.73
N SER A 20 -55.10 -38.52 3.99
CA SER A 20 -56.41 -38.06 3.46
C SER A 20 -57.43 -37.52 4.48
N SER A 21 -58.31 -36.55 4.20
CA SER A 21 -58.50 -35.62 3.06
C SER A 21 -59.55 -34.56 3.46
N GLU A 22 -59.58 -33.36 2.86
CA GLU A 22 -60.78 -32.77 2.21
C GLU A 22 -60.64 -31.29 1.74
N ARG A 23 -60.97 -31.07 0.46
CA ARG A 23 -61.70 -29.95 -0.20
C ARG A 23 -61.64 -28.49 0.33
N ALA A 24 -60.86 -27.67 -0.39
CA ALA A 24 -61.11 -26.35 -1.04
C ALA A 24 -62.48 -25.60 -0.90
N PRO A 25 -62.62 -24.33 -1.40
CA PRO A 25 -61.84 -23.07 -1.26
C PRO A 25 -62.84 -21.88 -0.98
N PRO A 26 -62.76 -20.63 -1.52
CA PRO A 26 -61.66 -19.65 -1.78
C PRO A 26 -61.88 -18.28 -1.05
N ASN A 27 -60.98 -17.29 -1.26
CA ASN A 27 -61.21 -15.81 -1.40
C ASN A 27 -59.82 -15.12 -1.52
N GLN A 28 -59.51 -14.35 -2.59
CA GLN A 28 -59.72 -12.88 -2.78
C GLN A 28 -58.98 -12.02 -1.72
N GLU A 29 -58.13 -11.03 -2.02
CA GLU A 29 -57.69 -10.30 -3.25
C GLU A 29 -56.14 -10.03 -3.18
N ALA A 30 -55.40 -9.31 -4.06
CA ALA A 30 -55.69 -8.39 -5.17
C ALA A 30 -54.53 -8.34 -6.21
N PHE A 31 -54.81 -7.81 -7.41
CA PHE A 31 -53.85 -7.65 -8.54
C PHE A 31 -53.43 -6.17 -8.77
N VAL A 32 -52.11 -5.95 -8.84
CA VAL A 32 -51.28 -5.10 -9.73
C VAL A 32 -51.83 -3.82 -10.44
N TRP A 33 -50.96 -2.78 -10.47
CA TRP A 33 -50.62 -1.80 -11.57
C TRP A 33 -50.86 -0.27 -11.38
N LEU A 34 -49.89 0.48 -11.95
CA LEU A 34 -49.91 1.85 -12.52
C LEU A 34 -49.82 3.12 -11.62
N SER A 35 -48.59 3.64 -11.55
CA SER A 35 -48.16 5.02 -11.88
C SER A 35 -49.05 6.26 -11.56
N ILE A 36 -48.52 7.17 -10.73
CA ILE A 36 -48.82 8.62 -10.76
C ILE A 36 -47.50 9.42 -10.52
N LEU A 37 -47.24 10.42 -11.36
CA LEU A 37 -46.21 11.47 -11.16
C LEU A 37 -46.78 12.64 -10.34
N PRO A 38 -45.92 13.46 -9.72
CA PRO A 38 -46.05 14.90 -9.94
C PRO A 38 -44.75 15.57 -10.41
N THR A 39 -44.94 16.60 -11.23
CA THR A 39 -43.93 17.46 -11.86
C THR A 39 -43.49 18.64 -10.96
N GLY A 40 -42.23 19.09 -11.05
CA GLY A 40 -41.87 20.42 -10.54
C GLY A 40 -40.37 20.79 -10.44
N LEU A 41 -39.80 21.30 -11.54
CA LEU A 41 -38.70 22.31 -11.62
C LEU A 41 -37.32 22.00 -10.96
N GLY A 42 -36.26 21.94 -11.78
CA GLY A 42 -34.83 21.84 -11.35
C GLY A 42 -34.14 23.21 -11.21
N PRO A 43 -32.83 23.38 -11.51
CA PRO A 43 -31.76 22.44 -11.91
C PRO A 43 -30.57 22.48 -10.89
N THR A 44 -29.30 22.05 -11.08
CA THR A 44 -28.46 21.50 -12.18
C THR A 44 -27.48 20.44 -11.65
N THR A 45 -27.20 19.35 -12.38
CA THR A 45 -25.93 18.57 -12.26
C THR A 45 -25.73 17.68 -13.51
N PRO A 46 -24.57 17.68 -14.20
CA PRO A 46 -24.33 16.78 -15.33
C PRO A 46 -23.81 15.41 -14.86
N SER A 47 -24.52 14.32 -15.19
CA SER A 47 -24.08 12.95 -14.94
C SER A 47 -23.04 12.49 -15.97
N ILE A 48 -21.78 12.33 -15.54
CA ILE A 48 -20.73 11.68 -16.34
C ILE A 48 -20.93 10.16 -16.23
N LEU A 49 -21.75 9.56 -17.10
CA LEU A 49 -21.81 8.08 -17.28
C LEU A 49 -22.60 7.63 -18.54
N GLN A 50 -22.42 8.27 -19.71
CA GLN A 50 -23.11 7.80 -20.93
C GLN A 50 -22.44 8.10 -22.29
N ASN A 51 -21.11 8.14 -22.39
CA ASN A 51 -20.40 8.39 -23.67
C ASN A 51 -19.08 7.59 -23.84
N GLN A 52 -19.16 6.24 -23.83
CA GLN A 52 -18.02 5.38 -24.19
C GLN A 52 -18.37 4.18 -25.09
N TRP A 53 -19.45 4.25 -25.86
CA TRP A 53 -19.67 3.35 -27.01
C TRP A 53 -20.10 4.18 -28.23
N ILE A 54 -19.48 3.90 -29.39
CA ILE A 54 -19.56 4.62 -30.70
C ILE A 54 -18.42 5.65 -30.93
N ARG A 55 -17.27 5.14 -31.44
CA ARG A 55 -16.49 5.72 -32.57
C ARG A 55 -15.27 4.85 -32.94
N VAL A 56 -15.55 3.71 -33.57
CA VAL A 56 -14.53 2.91 -34.29
C VAL A 56 -15.05 2.67 -35.71
N LYS A 57 -14.95 3.69 -36.57
CA LYS A 57 -15.17 3.53 -38.02
C LYS A 57 -14.59 4.64 -38.94
N ASP A 58 -14.29 5.83 -38.44
CA ASP A 58 -13.91 6.98 -39.30
C ASP A 58 -12.39 7.18 -39.50
N ILE A 59 -11.57 6.15 -39.25
CA ILE A 59 -10.11 6.18 -39.53
C ILE A 59 -9.72 5.00 -40.43
N TYR A 60 -10.45 4.82 -41.55
CA TYR A 60 -10.00 3.91 -42.61
C TYR A 60 -10.42 4.28 -44.04
N GLU A 61 -10.83 5.53 -44.29
CA GLU A 61 -11.06 6.06 -45.64
C GLU A 61 -10.60 7.53 -45.67
N HIS A 62 -9.46 7.80 -46.32
CA HIS A 62 -9.03 9.09 -46.93
C HIS A 62 -7.54 8.98 -47.36
N ARG A 63 -7.26 8.15 -48.36
CA ARG A 63 -6.07 8.26 -49.22
C ARG A 63 -6.54 8.21 -50.68
N HIS A 64 -5.92 9.02 -51.53
CA HIS A 64 -6.35 9.38 -52.90
C HIS A 64 -7.60 10.28 -52.86
N THR A 65 -7.58 11.53 -53.34
CA THR A 65 -7.26 11.96 -54.72
C THR A 65 -6.71 13.40 -54.80
N GLU A 66 -5.94 13.69 -55.87
CA GLU A 66 -5.74 15.02 -56.51
C GLU A 66 -5.08 16.16 -55.70
N GLY A 67 -4.40 17.16 -56.29
CA GLY A 67 -4.04 17.34 -57.71
C GLY A 67 -3.79 18.83 -58.07
N ALA A 68 -2.52 19.20 -58.27
CA ALA A 68 -2.01 20.38 -59.01
C ALA A 68 -2.61 21.80 -58.78
N ASN A 69 -1.77 22.76 -58.35
CA ASN A 69 -1.28 23.88 -59.19
C ASN A 69 -0.40 24.89 -58.41
N GLY A 70 0.51 25.58 -59.12
CA GLY A 70 1.42 26.61 -58.56
C GLY A 70 0.80 28.03 -58.49
N PRO A 71 1.59 29.13 -58.41
CA PRO A 71 2.86 29.33 -59.13
C PRO A 71 4.04 29.86 -58.27
N SER A 72 5.17 30.14 -58.94
CA SER A 72 6.43 30.60 -58.35
C SER A 72 6.63 32.13 -58.44
N CYS A 73 7.49 32.67 -57.56
CA CYS A 73 8.13 33.97 -57.78
C CYS A 73 9.64 33.90 -57.42
N ASN A 74 10.47 34.35 -58.37
CA ASN A 74 11.91 34.58 -58.19
C ASN A 74 12.15 36.05 -57.76
N GLY A 75 13.15 36.31 -56.91
CA GLY A 75 13.50 37.69 -56.52
C GLY A 75 14.90 37.84 -55.91
N ARG A 76 15.85 38.40 -56.66
CA ARG A 76 17.15 38.87 -56.14
C ARG A 76 17.01 40.31 -55.63
N ALA A 77 17.63 40.67 -54.50
CA ALA A 77 18.76 41.64 -54.46
C ALA A 77 19.06 42.27 -53.06
N ARG A 78 20.37 42.26 -52.72
CA ARG A 78 21.17 43.31 -52.02
C ARG A 78 20.65 43.97 -50.72
N GLY A 79 21.45 43.81 -49.65
CA GLY A 79 21.48 44.75 -48.52
C GLY A 79 22.64 44.51 -47.54
N LYS A 80 23.76 45.23 -47.67
CA LYS A 80 24.82 45.28 -46.62
C LYS A 80 24.44 46.34 -45.58
N ARG A 81 24.45 46.02 -44.28
CA ARG A 81 25.01 46.91 -43.22
C ARG A 81 25.16 46.26 -41.84
N ASN A 82 26.33 46.51 -41.26
CA ASN A 82 26.74 46.53 -39.84
C ASN A 82 26.23 45.48 -38.83
N ARG A 83 27.19 44.66 -38.40
CA ARG A 83 27.23 44.00 -37.09
C ARG A 83 27.10 45.01 -35.94
N ARG A 84 26.19 44.75 -35.00
CA ARG A 84 26.43 44.91 -33.55
C ARG A 84 26.00 43.61 -32.89
N ARG A 85 26.82 43.06 -31.99
CA ARG A 85 26.52 41.83 -31.26
C ARG A 85 25.44 42.11 -30.21
N CYS A 86 24.37 41.32 -30.18
CA CYS A 86 23.74 40.97 -28.91
C CYS A 86 24.52 39.79 -28.29
N PRO A 87 24.50 39.60 -26.96
CA PRO A 87 25.02 38.38 -26.34
C PRO A 87 24.30 37.16 -26.92
N GLN A 88 25.03 36.07 -27.09
CA GLN A 88 24.39 34.78 -27.41
C GLN A 88 23.65 34.31 -26.18
N ASP A 89 22.36 34.03 -26.35
CA ASP A 89 21.55 33.23 -25.44
C ASP A 89 22.30 31.91 -25.17
N PRO A 90 22.59 31.53 -23.91
CA PRO A 90 23.28 30.28 -23.62
C PRO A 90 22.38 29.13 -24.07
N SER A 91 22.85 28.44 -25.11
CA SER A 91 22.15 27.35 -25.78
C SER A 91 21.50 26.39 -24.80
N THR A 92 20.18 26.29 -24.86
CA THR A 92 19.39 25.18 -24.35
C THR A 92 19.73 23.91 -25.13
N GLU A 93 20.91 23.35 -24.90
CA GLU A 93 21.18 21.96 -25.21
C GLU A 93 20.29 21.11 -24.29
N ALA A 94 19.10 20.76 -24.80
CA ALA A 94 18.23 19.79 -24.17
C ALA A 94 19.05 18.51 -23.89
N PRO A 95 18.96 17.91 -22.69
CA PRO A 95 19.80 16.79 -22.31
C PRO A 95 19.68 15.66 -23.33
N THR A 96 20.80 15.29 -23.95
CA THR A 96 20.83 14.33 -25.05
C THR A 96 20.63 12.90 -24.53
N HIS A 97 19.38 12.56 -24.20
CA HIS A 97 18.95 11.29 -23.58
C HIS A 97 19.80 10.09 -23.99
N VAL A 98 20.47 9.47 -23.02
CA VAL A 98 21.52 8.48 -23.30
C VAL A 98 20.93 7.10 -23.67
N ASN A 99 19.78 6.72 -23.11
CA ASN A 99 19.10 5.43 -23.36
C ASN A 99 17.59 5.54 -23.68
N GLY A 100 17.07 6.73 -24.02
CA GLY A 100 15.62 6.96 -24.21
C GLY A 100 15.21 7.22 -25.66
N THR A 101 14.16 6.54 -26.12
CA THR A 101 13.51 6.76 -27.44
C THR A 101 12.40 7.83 -27.38
N SER A 102 12.50 8.81 -26.47
CA SER A 102 11.51 9.89 -26.30
C SER A 102 11.29 10.74 -27.56
N THR A 103 12.21 10.68 -28.52
CA THR A 103 12.15 11.34 -29.83
C THR A 103 11.85 10.38 -31.00
N GLY A 104 11.57 9.10 -30.73
CA GLY A 104 11.47 8.04 -31.74
C GLY A 104 12.79 7.64 -32.40
N ILE A 105 13.91 8.30 -32.05
CA ILE A 105 15.24 8.01 -32.62
C ILE A 105 15.89 6.86 -31.85
N VAL A 106 16.04 5.71 -32.50
CA VAL A 106 16.79 4.57 -31.96
C VAL A 106 18.28 4.82 -32.12
N LYS A 107 18.98 5.10 -31.01
CA LYS A 107 20.45 5.09 -30.98
C LYS A 107 20.95 3.64 -31.02
N LYS A 108 22.10 3.40 -31.67
CA LYS A 108 22.79 2.10 -31.62
C LYS A 108 23.14 1.80 -30.16
N PRO A 109 22.89 0.58 -29.64
CA PRO A 109 23.21 0.25 -28.25
C PRO A 109 24.72 0.30 -28.01
N VAL A 110 25.10 0.69 -26.78
CA VAL A 110 26.50 0.82 -26.34
C VAL A 110 27.17 -0.55 -26.15
N VAL A 111 26.37 -1.58 -25.83
CA VAL A 111 26.79 -2.97 -25.66
C VAL A 111 26.04 -3.89 -26.62
N ASP A 112 26.59 -5.09 -26.86
CA ASP A 112 25.96 -6.09 -27.72
C ASP A 112 24.76 -6.78 -27.04
N VAL A 113 23.79 -7.22 -27.84
CA VAL A 113 22.56 -7.89 -27.36
C VAL A 113 22.84 -9.18 -26.60
N SER A 114 23.97 -9.86 -26.84
CA SER A 114 24.36 -11.07 -26.11
C SER A 114 24.58 -10.86 -24.60
N VAL A 115 24.74 -9.62 -24.13
CA VAL A 115 24.75 -9.31 -22.69
C VAL A 115 23.40 -9.64 -22.05
N ALA A 116 22.28 -9.39 -22.75
CA ALA A 116 20.93 -9.66 -22.23
C ALA A 116 20.56 -11.16 -22.22
N LEU A 117 21.41 -12.02 -22.79
CA LEU A 117 21.20 -13.47 -22.94
C LEU A 117 22.14 -14.30 -22.05
N LYS A 118 22.89 -13.66 -21.16
CA LYS A 118 23.78 -14.30 -20.18
C LYS A 118 23.26 -14.04 -18.78
N ALA A 119 23.41 -15.01 -17.89
CA ALA A 119 23.10 -14.85 -16.47
C ALA A 119 23.99 -13.78 -15.83
N ASN A 120 23.47 -13.02 -14.87
CA ASN A 120 24.14 -11.84 -14.34
C ASN A 120 25.47 -12.14 -13.61
N ASN A 121 25.58 -13.26 -12.88
CA ASN A 121 26.78 -13.57 -12.08
C ASN A 121 26.95 -15.08 -11.80
N LEU A 122 27.31 -15.87 -12.81
CA LEU A 122 27.53 -17.31 -12.65
C LEU A 122 28.65 -17.67 -11.66
N ASP A 123 29.68 -16.82 -11.53
CA ASP A 123 30.83 -17.09 -10.65
C ASP A 123 30.40 -17.15 -9.17
N SER A 124 29.39 -16.37 -8.78
CA SER A 124 28.84 -16.38 -7.41
C SER A 124 27.94 -17.57 -7.06
N VAL A 125 27.49 -18.36 -8.05
CA VAL A 125 26.46 -19.40 -7.86
C VAL A 125 26.91 -20.50 -6.89
N ALA A 126 28.18 -20.91 -6.96
CA ALA A 126 28.72 -21.96 -6.09
C ALA A 126 28.77 -21.52 -4.61
N GLU A 127 29.26 -20.30 -4.35
CA GLU A 127 29.33 -19.71 -3.02
C GLU A 127 27.93 -19.52 -2.42
N LEU A 128 27.01 -18.88 -3.16
CA LEU A 128 25.63 -18.66 -2.74
C LEU A 128 24.89 -19.97 -2.43
N THR A 129 25.13 -21.03 -3.20
CA THR A 129 24.54 -22.35 -2.94
C THR A 129 25.09 -22.97 -1.65
N GLN A 130 26.38 -22.79 -1.37
CA GLN A 130 27.00 -23.27 -0.13
C GLN A 130 26.49 -22.51 1.11
N GLU A 131 26.30 -21.19 1.01
CA GLU A 131 25.71 -20.36 2.08
C GLU A 131 24.24 -20.72 2.35
N ILE A 132 23.45 -20.95 1.30
CA ILE A 132 22.07 -21.45 1.41
C ILE A 132 22.05 -22.80 2.14
N SER A 133 22.97 -23.70 1.79
CA SER A 133 23.07 -25.01 2.43
C SER A 133 23.51 -24.97 3.89
N SER A 134 24.33 -23.99 4.30
CA SER A 134 24.77 -23.89 5.71
C SER A 134 23.69 -23.30 6.62
N LEU A 135 22.88 -22.37 6.10
CA LEU A 135 21.76 -21.76 6.83
C LEU A 135 20.55 -22.70 6.99
N GLY A 136 20.30 -23.61 6.04
CA GLY A 136 19.10 -24.46 6.02
C GLY A 136 18.88 -25.32 7.28
N ALA A 137 19.95 -25.74 7.95
CA ALA A 137 19.86 -26.50 9.21
C ALA A 137 19.37 -25.63 10.39
N GLN A 138 19.77 -24.36 10.44
CA GLN A 138 19.36 -23.40 11.48
C GLN A 138 17.89 -23.01 11.31
N VAL A 139 17.46 -22.77 10.07
CA VAL A 139 16.05 -22.50 9.73
C VAL A 139 15.14 -23.67 10.10
N SER A 140 15.61 -24.90 9.88
CA SER A 140 14.88 -26.12 10.30
C SER A 140 14.75 -26.24 11.83
N GLY A 141 15.60 -25.54 12.59
CA GLY A 141 15.52 -25.41 14.05
C GLY A 141 14.67 -24.24 14.54
N GLY A 142 14.08 -23.44 13.64
CA GLY A 142 13.22 -22.30 13.99
C GLY A 142 13.95 -20.96 14.17
N ASP A 143 15.22 -20.84 13.73
CA ASP A 143 15.96 -19.57 13.79
C ASP A 143 15.47 -18.57 12.72
N GLU A 144 14.83 -17.50 13.18
CA GLU A 144 14.26 -16.45 12.35
C GLU A 144 15.32 -15.56 11.68
N GLN A 145 16.47 -15.32 12.33
CA GLN A 145 17.57 -14.56 11.72
C GLN A 145 18.22 -15.38 10.61
N ALA A 146 18.41 -16.68 10.83
CA ALA A 146 18.86 -17.59 9.79
C ALA A 146 17.84 -17.69 8.65
N ARG A 147 16.53 -17.61 8.92
CA ARG A 147 15.47 -17.62 7.90
C ARG A 147 15.55 -16.37 7.01
N LEU A 148 15.70 -15.19 7.60
CA LEU A 148 15.86 -13.93 6.87
C LEU A 148 17.14 -13.93 6.03
N ALA A 149 18.27 -14.38 6.60
CA ALA A 149 19.53 -14.54 5.87
C ALA A 149 19.40 -15.52 4.69
N LEU A 150 18.75 -16.67 4.90
CA LEU A 150 18.51 -17.69 3.86
C LEU A 150 17.68 -17.11 2.70
N VAL A 151 16.65 -16.32 2.99
CA VAL A 151 15.82 -15.64 1.98
C VAL A 151 16.65 -14.67 1.14
N GLU A 152 17.54 -13.88 1.74
CA GLU A 152 18.34 -12.92 0.97
C GLU A 152 19.44 -13.60 0.14
N LYS A 153 20.02 -14.71 0.63
CA LYS A 153 20.92 -15.55 -0.18
C LYS A 153 20.19 -16.24 -1.33
N ALA A 154 18.97 -16.74 -1.11
CA ALA A 154 18.12 -17.30 -2.17
C ALA A 154 17.75 -16.24 -3.24
N ARG A 155 17.36 -15.03 -2.82
CA ARG A 155 17.14 -13.88 -3.73
C ARG A 155 18.41 -13.54 -4.52
N SER A 156 19.57 -13.55 -3.87
CA SER A 156 20.86 -13.34 -4.52
C SER A 156 21.18 -14.40 -5.58
N LEU A 157 20.94 -15.68 -5.26
CA LEU A 157 21.13 -16.79 -6.20
C LEU A 157 20.20 -16.65 -7.42
N VAL A 158 18.93 -16.29 -7.22
CA VAL A 158 18.00 -16.02 -8.33
C VAL A 158 18.49 -14.85 -9.18
N ARG A 159 18.91 -13.73 -8.59
CA ARG A 159 19.47 -12.57 -9.33
C ARG A 159 20.74 -12.94 -10.11
N ALA A 160 21.59 -13.81 -9.57
CA ALA A 160 22.81 -14.28 -10.20
C ALA A 160 22.56 -15.19 -11.42
N LEU A 161 21.51 -16.03 -11.35
CA LEU A 161 21.12 -16.97 -12.39
C LEU A 161 20.23 -16.37 -13.49
N GLU A 162 19.34 -15.42 -13.16
CA GLU A 162 18.50 -14.73 -14.14
C GLU A 162 19.35 -14.01 -15.20
N THR A 163 18.91 -14.06 -16.46
CA THR A 163 19.42 -13.18 -17.52
C THR A 163 18.71 -11.82 -17.46
N PRO A 164 19.34 -10.72 -17.93
CA PRO A 164 18.67 -9.41 -18.00
C PRO A 164 17.34 -9.42 -18.77
N ARG A 165 17.20 -10.30 -19.79
CA ARG A 165 15.94 -10.49 -20.51
C ARG A 165 14.84 -11.05 -19.61
N GLU A 166 15.15 -12.03 -18.77
CA GLU A 166 14.18 -12.67 -17.88
C GLU A 166 13.75 -11.70 -16.78
N THR A 167 14.70 -11.00 -16.16
CA THR A 167 14.41 -9.93 -15.19
C THR A 167 13.55 -8.81 -15.83
N MET A 168 13.82 -8.41 -17.07
CA MET A 168 12.98 -7.45 -17.81
C MET A 168 11.54 -7.97 -18.00
N ILE A 169 11.35 -9.22 -18.43
CA ILE A 169 10.02 -9.82 -18.61
C ILE A 169 9.27 -9.93 -17.27
N LYS A 170 9.98 -10.25 -16.20
CA LYS A 170 9.45 -10.32 -14.84
C LYS A 170 8.85 -8.97 -14.40
N HIS A 171 9.59 -7.88 -14.62
CA HIS A 171 9.15 -6.52 -14.30
C HIS A 171 8.04 -6.01 -15.24
N CYS A 172 8.18 -6.20 -16.55
CA CYS A 172 7.25 -5.61 -17.52
C CYS A 172 5.95 -6.39 -17.69
N TRP A 173 5.96 -7.72 -17.53
CA TRP A 173 4.79 -8.58 -17.78
C TRP A 173 4.34 -9.34 -16.54
N ALA A 174 5.24 -10.05 -15.86
CA ALA A 174 4.84 -11.01 -14.84
C ALA A 174 4.27 -10.35 -13.57
N GLN A 175 4.99 -9.35 -13.02
CA GLN A 175 4.58 -8.63 -11.80
C GLN A 175 3.31 -7.78 -11.99
N PRO A 176 3.15 -6.95 -13.05
CA PRO A 176 1.91 -6.20 -13.26
C PRO A 176 0.70 -7.10 -13.49
N SER A 177 0.87 -8.19 -14.26
CA SER A 177 -0.20 -9.17 -14.49
C SER A 177 -0.56 -9.94 -13.22
N ALA A 178 0.42 -10.20 -12.34
CA ALA A 178 0.18 -10.80 -11.04
C ALA A 178 -0.61 -9.85 -10.12
N MET A 179 -0.21 -8.58 -10.03
CA MET A 179 -0.94 -7.58 -9.24
C MET A 179 -2.41 -7.45 -9.67
N ALA A 180 -2.66 -7.41 -10.98
CA ALA A 180 -4.02 -7.40 -11.53
C ALA A 180 -4.80 -8.69 -11.19
N ALA A 181 -4.16 -9.86 -11.29
CA ALA A 181 -4.80 -11.14 -10.96
C ALA A 181 -5.08 -11.32 -9.45
N LEU A 182 -4.20 -10.81 -8.59
CA LEU A 182 -4.38 -10.80 -7.14
C LEU A 182 -5.51 -9.85 -6.73
N THR A 183 -5.55 -8.64 -7.29
CA THR A 183 -6.64 -7.68 -7.07
C THR A 183 -8.00 -8.26 -7.46
N VAL A 184 -8.14 -8.79 -8.67
CA VAL A 184 -9.37 -9.47 -9.11
C VAL A 184 -9.71 -10.67 -8.22
N GLY A 185 -8.70 -11.40 -7.74
CA GLY A 185 -8.90 -12.54 -6.85
C GLY A 185 -9.46 -12.15 -5.47
N VAL A 186 -9.03 -11.00 -4.93
CA VAL A 186 -9.58 -10.41 -3.70
C VAL A 186 -10.99 -9.89 -3.96
N ASP A 187 -11.18 -8.98 -4.92
CA ASP A 187 -12.47 -8.32 -5.22
C ASP A 187 -13.61 -9.32 -5.52
N THR A 188 -13.28 -10.44 -6.17
CA THR A 188 -14.28 -11.48 -6.47
C THR A 188 -14.51 -12.46 -5.32
N GLY A 189 -13.64 -12.52 -4.31
CA GLY A 189 -13.68 -13.57 -3.28
C GLY A 189 -13.16 -14.93 -3.77
N LEU A 190 -12.37 -14.96 -4.83
CA LEU A 190 -11.77 -16.17 -5.40
C LEU A 190 -10.86 -16.88 -4.38
N PHE A 191 -10.11 -16.13 -3.58
CA PHE A 191 -9.25 -16.70 -2.53
C PHE A 191 -10.06 -17.32 -1.38
N VAL A 192 -11.22 -16.73 -1.03
CA VAL A 192 -12.14 -17.32 -0.06
C VAL A 192 -12.67 -18.65 -0.59
N ALA A 193 -13.16 -18.70 -1.83
CA ALA A 193 -13.66 -19.93 -2.43
C ALA A 193 -12.58 -21.02 -2.63
N LEU A 194 -11.31 -20.65 -2.68
CA LEU A 194 -10.16 -21.57 -2.72
C LEU A 194 -9.79 -22.06 -1.31
N ALA A 195 -9.76 -21.17 -0.32
CA ALA A 195 -9.47 -21.49 1.09
C ALA A 195 -10.58 -22.32 1.76
N GLU A 196 -11.86 -22.09 1.43
CA GLU A 196 -13.00 -22.93 1.79
C GLU A 196 -13.02 -24.28 1.04
N SER A 197 -11.87 -24.78 0.57
CA SER A 197 -11.71 -26.18 0.23
C SER A 197 -11.51 -26.98 1.51
N ASP A 198 -12.01 -28.22 1.53
CA ASP A 198 -11.67 -29.26 2.51
C ASP A 198 -10.24 -29.80 2.29
N GLY A 199 -9.34 -28.96 1.79
CA GLY A 199 -8.06 -29.34 1.20
C GLY A 199 -8.16 -29.93 -0.22
N SER A 200 -9.37 -30.22 -0.73
CA SER A 200 -9.51 -30.75 -2.09
C SER A 200 -9.12 -29.70 -3.15
N PRO A 201 -8.40 -30.10 -4.21
CA PRO A 201 -8.13 -29.23 -5.34
C PRO A 201 -9.43 -28.81 -6.04
N LYS A 202 -9.56 -27.51 -6.37
CA LYS A 202 -10.75 -26.96 -7.04
C LYS A 202 -10.41 -26.50 -8.45
N SER A 203 -11.33 -26.74 -9.39
CA SER A 203 -11.29 -26.17 -10.73
C SER A 203 -12.22 -24.97 -10.82
N PRO A 204 -11.88 -23.90 -11.57
CA PRO A 204 -12.79 -22.77 -11.76
C PRO A 204 -14.15 -23.14 -12.33
N LYS A 205 -14.23 -24.26 -13.06
CA LYS A 205 -15.45 -24.80 -13.68
C LYS A 205 -16.35 -25.57 -12.70
N THR A 206 -15.84 -25.93 -11.52
CA THR A 206 -16.53 -26.79 -10.53
C THR A 206 -16.86 -26.09 -9.22
N TRP A 207 -16.57 -24.79 -9.08
CA TRP A 207 -16.92 -24.04 -7.86
C TRP A 207 -18.45 -24.03 -7.60
N PRO A 208 -18.89 -24.34 -6.37
CA PRO A 208 -20.32 -24.36 -6.05
C PRO A 208 -20.96 -22.98 -6.19
N THR A 209 -22.05 -22.90 -6.97
CA THR A 209 -22.80 -21.65 -7.21
C THR A 209 -23.34 -21.00 -5.92
N ARG A 210 -23.45 -21.76 -4.83
CA ARG A 210 -23.90 -21.27 -3.51
C ARG A 210 -22.81 -20.63 -2.65
N LEU A 211 -21.53 -20.87 -2.96
CA LEU A 211 -20.38 -20.21 -2.31
C LEU A 211 -19.88 -19.00 -3.12
N ALA A 212 -20.38 -18.83 -4.34
CA ALA A 212 -19.93 -17.76 -5.22
C ALA A 212 -20.58 -16.42 -4.83
N SER A 213 -19.75 -15.41 -4.57
CA SER A 213 -20.19 -14.02 -4.68
C SER A 213 -20.73 -13.77 -6.10
N THR A 214 -21.57 -12.75 -6.27
CA THR A 214 -22.07 -12.37 -7.60
C THR A 214 -20.92 -12.11 -8.58
N LEU A 215 -19.81 -11.54 -8.12
CA LEU A 215 -18.61 -11.28 -8.92
C LEU A 215 -17.87 -12.58 -9.28
N LEU A 216 -17.70 -13.51 -8.34
CA LEU A 216 -17.10 -14.82 -8.62
C LEU A 216 -17.93 -15.62 -9.62
N TYR A 217 -19.26 -15.55 -9.54
CA TYR A 217 -20.16 -16.20 -10.48
C TYR A 217 -19.99 -15.69 -11.91
N TYR A 218 -19.80 -14.38 -12.11
CA TYR A 218 -19.48 -13.84 -13.44
C TYR A 218 -18.05 -14.20 -13.87
N LEU A 219 -17.06 -14.10 -12.98
CA LEU A 219 -15.67 -14.45 -13.28
C LEU A 219 -15.53 -15.88 -13.80
N THR A 220 -16.19 -16.83 -13.13
CA THR A 220 -16.09 -18.28 -13.38
C THR A 220 -16.84 -18.79 -14.60
N LYS A 221 -17.78 -18.00 -15.13
CA LYS A 221 -18.39 -18.25 -16.45
C LYS A 221 -17.45 -17.95 -17.62
N GLU A 222 -16.50 -17.04 -17.41
CA GLU A 222 -15.63 -16.55 -18.46
C GLU A 222 -14.30 -17.31 -18.50
N PHE A 223 -13.71 -17.41 -19.70
CA PHE A 223 -12.36 -17.97 -19.86
C PHE A 223 -11.27 -17.15 -19.12
N VAL A 224 -11.62 -15.93 -18.67
CA VAL A 224 -10.74 -15.08 -17.89
C VAL A 224 -10.32 -15.73 -16.56
N ALA A 225 -11.21 -16.46 -15.87
CA ALA A 225 -10.87 -17.17 -14.63
C ALA A 225 -9.70 -18.14 -14.82
N ALA A 226 -9.77 -18.99 -15.86
CA ALA A 226 -8.71 -19.95 -16.16
C ALA A 226 -7.38 -19.26 -16.50
N ARG A 227 -7.42 -18.11 -17.19
CA ARG A 227 -6.20 -17.32 -17.49
C ARG A 227 -5.57 -16.73 -16.23
N LEU A 228 -6.36 -16.19 -15.31
CA LEU A 228 -5.86 -15.64 -14.05
C LEU A 228 -5.27 -16.75 -13.16
N MET A 229 -5.98 -17.87 -13.00
CA MET A 229 -5.52 -18.99 -12.17
C MET A 229 -4.21 -19.59 -12.69
N ARG A 230 -4.06 -19.82 -14.00
CA ARG A 230 -2.79 -20.28 -14.59
C ARG A 230 -1.65 -19.30 -14.34
N HIS A 231 -1.91 -17.98 -14.42
CA HIS A 231 -0.87 -16.98 -14.12
C HIS A 231 -0.48 -17.02 -12.63
N LEU A 232 -1.45 -16.99 -11.73
CA LEU A 232 -1.23 -17.10 -10.27
C LEU A 232 -0.49 -18.39 -9.89
N GLY A 233 -0.81 -19.50 -10.55
CA GLY A 233 -0.13 -20.79 -10.41
C GLY A 233 1.31 -20.76 -10.89
N SER A 234 1.55 -20.21 -12.10
CA SER A 234 2.91 -20.06 -12.65
C SER A 234 3.81 -19.13 -11.84
N MET A 235 3.21 -18.20 -11.08
CA MET A 235 3.90 -17.30 -10.16
C MET A 235 4.06 -17.88 -8.74
N GLY A 236 3.52 -19.08 -8.46
CA GLY A 236 3.61 -19.75 -7.16
C GLY A 236 2.69 -19.22 -6.06
N TYR A 237 1.73 -18.33 -6.38
CA TYR A 237 0.79 -17.77 -5.40
C TYR A 237 -0.32 -18.75 -5.03
N ILE A 238 -0.70 -19.63 -5.96
CA ILE A 238 -1.52 -20.83 -5.76
C ILE A 238 -0.76 -22.04 -6.31
N GLN A 239 -1.13 -23.26 -5.92
CA GLN A 239 -0.51 -24.48 -6.44
C GLN A 239 -1.40 -25.09 -7.53
N GLU A 240 -0.91 -25.21 -8.76
CA GLU A 240 -1.55 -26.04 -9.80
C GLU A 240 -1.17 -27.50 -9.59
N VAL A 241 -2.16 -28.39 -9.47
CA VAL A 241 -1.95 -29.82 -9.15
C VAL A 241 -2.48 -30.77 -10.23
N ASP A 242 -3.37 -30.29 -11.09
CA ASP A 242 -3.77 -30.91 -12.35
C ASP A 242 -4.30 -29.79 -13.29
N THR A 243 -4.63 -30.16 -14.52
CA THR A 243 -5.18 -29.28 -15.57
C THR A 243 -6.35 -28.44 -15.05
N ASP A 244 -6.22 -27.11 -15.10
CA ASP A 244 -7.22 -26.15 -14.59
C ASP A 244 -7.66 -26.43 -13.14
N THR A 245 -6.78 -26.99 -12.29
CA THR A 245 -7.12 -27.49 -10.96
C THR A 245 -6.07 -27.07 -9.91
N TYR A 246 -6.52 -26.38 -8.85
CA TYR A 246 -5.64 -25.62 -7.96
C TYR A 246 -5.91 -25.85 -6.47
N GLN A 247 -4.87 -25.65 -5.65
CA GLN A 247 -4.91 -25.60 -4.18
C GLN A 247 -4.37 -24.24 -3.67
N PRO A 248 -4.83 -23.76 -2.50
CA PRO A 248 -4.29 -22.55 -1.88
C PRO A 248 -2.88 -22.79 -1.32
N THR A 249 -2.11 -21.71 -1.18
CA THR A 249 -0.89 -21.66 -0.37
C THR A 249 -1.13 -20.84 0.89
N ASN A 250 -0.19 -20.82 1.84
CA ASN A 250 -0.29 -19.91 3.00
C ASN A 250 -0.48 -18.44 2.59
N PHE A 251 0.10 -18.04 1.45
CA PHE A 251 -0.06 -16.69 0.90
C PHE A 251 -1.46 -16.46 0.33
N SER A 252 -1.96 -17.33 -0.57
CA SER A 252 -3.33 -17.12 -1.10
C SER A 252 -4.42 -17.32 -0.06
N SER A 253 -4.20 -18.14 0.96
CA SER A 253 -5.08 -18.21 2.13
C SER A 253 -5.06 -16.93 2.97
N SER A 254 -3.90 -16.28 3.16
CA SER A 254 -3.85 -15.04 3.95
C SER A 254 -4.55 -13.86 3.27
N LEU A 255 -4.70 -13.87 1.95
CA LEU A 255 -5.53 -12.89 1.20
C LEU A 255 -7.02 -12.93 1.56
N THR A 256 -7.49 -13.93 2.33
CA THR A 256 -8.85 -13.96 2.89
C THR A 256 -9.00 -13.13 4.17
N ILE A 257 -7.87 -12.74 4.79
CA ILE A 257 -7.85 -11.90 5.99
C ILE A 257 -7.87 -10.43 5.52
N PRO A 258 -8.87 -9.61 5.90
CA PRO A 258 -9.04 -8.27 5.33
C PRO A 258 -7.80 -7.37 5.42
N ILE A 259 -7.09 -7.40 6.55
CA ILE A 259 -5.86 -6.60 6.75
C ILE A 259 -4.72 -6.95 5.77
N ILE A 260 -4.75 -8.13 5.15
CA ILE A 260 -3.79 -8.57 4.13
C ILE A 260 -4.38 -8.42 2.73
N GLY A 261 -5.64 -8.82 2.53
CA GLY A 261 -6.31 -8.82 1.23
C GLY A 261 -6.61 -7.41 0.69
N ASP A 262 -7.13 -6.51 1.52
CA ASP A 262 -7.67 -5.22 1.07
C ASP A 262 -6.60 -4.24 0.55
N GLY A 263 -5.33 -4.48 0.89
CA GLY A 263 -4.19 -3.75 0.31
C GLY A 263 -4.12 -3.87 -1.21
N TYR A 264 -4.56 -4.98 -1.81
CA TYR A 264 -4.54 -5.16 -3.27
C TYR A 264 -5.50 -4.21 -4.01
N PRO A 265 -6.82 -4.20 -3.73
CA PRO A 265 -7.73 -3.22 -4.33
C PRO A 265 -7.47 -1.78 -3.87
N CYS A 266 -6.97 -1.56 -2.64
CA CYS A 266 -6.54 -0.22 -2.20
C CYS A 266 -5.41 0.34 -3.07
N LEU A 267 -4.30 -0.40 -3.18
CA LEU A 267 -3.14 0.04 -3.96
C LEU A 267 -3.47 0.05 -5.47
N SER A 268 -3.99 -1.05 -6.01
CA SER A 268 -4.23 -1.18 -7.46
C SER A 268 -5.37 -0.31 -7.99
N GLY A 269 -6.39 -0.03 -7.17
CA GLY A 269 -7.51 0.84 -7.54
C GLY A 269 -7.29 2.31 -7.20
N GLY A 270 -6.74 2.59 -6.01
CA GLY A 270 -6.64 3.93 -5.44
C GLY A 270 -5.30 4.65 -5.65
N LEU A 271 -4.16 3.95 -5.75
CA LEU A 271 -2.84 4.61 -5.59
C LEU A 271 -1.81 4.31 -6.72
N MET A 272 -1.82 3.12 -7.31
CA MET A 272 -0.76 2.63 -8.21
C MET A 272 -0.69 3.35 -9.57
N ALA A 273 -1.72 4.09 -9.97
CA ALA A 273 -1.62 4.97 -11.14
C ALA A 273 -0.59 6.09 -10.93
N SER A 274 -0.36 6.54 -9.70
CA SER A 274 0.67 7.55 -9.40
C SER A 274 2.07 7.04 -9.73
N LEU A 275 2.45 5.85 -9.25
CA LEU A 275 3.73 5.23 -9.58
C LEU A 275 3.88 5.02 -11.09
N SER A 276 2.81 4.57 -11.75
CA SER A 276 2.78 4.32 -13.19
C SER A 276 2.95 5.60 -14.02
N LYS A 277 2.48 6.75 -13.51
CA LYS A 277 2.56 8.06 -14.16
C LYS A 277 3.73 8.91 -13.70
N PHE A 278 4.45 8.51 -12.65
CA PHE A 278 5.61 9.24 -12.15
C PHE A 278 6.67 9.57 -13.21
N PRO A 279 7.02 8.70 -14.19
CA PRO A 279 7.98 9.05 -15.24
C PRO A 279 7.52 10.23 -16.12
N GLU A 280 6.21 10.34 -16.38
CA GLU A 280 5.62 11.46 -17.13
C GLU A 280 5.59 12.73 -16.26
N TYR A 281 5.19 12.61 -15.00
CA TYR A 281 5.18 13.71 -14.02
C TYR A 281 6.59 14.28 -13.77
N ALA A 282 7.57 13.42 -13.50
CA ALA A 282 8.94 13.82 -13.21
C ALA A 282 9.57 14.56 -14.39
N MET A 283 9.32 14.09 -15.62
CA MET A 283 9.74 14.81 -16.84
C MET A 283 9.08 16.20 -16.94
N LYS A 284 7.76 16.29 -16.69
CA LYS A 284 7.01 17.56 -16.68
C LYS A 284 7.52 18.53 -15.59
N ASN A 285 7.91 18.02 -14.42
CA ASN A 285 8.44 18.80 -13.30
C ASN A 285 9.96 19.11 -13.43
N GLY A 286 10.61 18.68 -14.52
CA GLY A 286 12.04 18.87 -14.72
C GLY A 286 12.91 18.11 -13.70
N TYR A 287 12.44 16.94 -13.25
CA TYR A 287 13.08 16.05 -12.27
C TYR A 287 13.38 16.68 -10.91
N LYS A 288 12.63 17.71 -10.52
CA LYS A 288 12.66 18.28 -9.17
C LYS A 288 11.88 17.39 -8.19
N THR A 289 12.37 17.29 -6.96
CA THR A 289 11.59 16.76 -5.84
C THR A 289 10.31 17.61 -5.69
N PRO A 290 9.11 17.00 -5.69
CA PRO A 290 7.89 17.72 -5.40
C PRO A 290 7.87 18.14 -3.92
N GLN A 291 7.26 19.28 -3.62
CA GLN A 291 7.17 19.85 -2.25
C GLN A 291 5.71 20.20 -1.89
N SER A 292 4.74 19.62 -2.60
CA SER A 292 3.33 19.94 -2.43
C SER A 292 2.50 18.66 -2.40
N ILE A 293 1.75 18.51 -1.32
CA ILE A 293 0.73 17.46 -1.12
C ILE A 293 -0.47 17.59 -2.07
N SER A 294 -0.58 18.68 -2.86
CA SER A 294 -1.69 18.96 -3.80
C SER A 294 -1.23 19.28 -5.24
N ASP A 295 0.06 19.08 -5.55
CA ASP A 295 0.60 19.20 -6.92
C ASP A 295 1.73 18.17 -7.20
N GLY A 296 1.59 16.97 -6.64
CA GLY A 296 2.47 15.82 -6.80
C GLY A 296 2.09 14.88 -7.95
N SER A 297 2.74 13.72 -7.98
CA SER A 297 2.48 12.68 -8.99
C SER A 297 1.08 12.07 -8.86
N LEU A 298 0.54 11.97 -7.65
CA LEU A 298 -0.83 11.49 -7.40
C LEU A 298 -1.87 12.42 -8.07
N GLN A 299 -1.73 13.73 -7.87
CA GLN A 299 -2.63 14.73 -8.47
C GLN A 299 -2.52 14.75 -10.00
N TYR A 300 -1.32 14.54 -10.53
CA TYR A 300 -1.11 14.37 -11.97
C TYR A 300 -1.77 13.11 -12.53
N ALA A 301 -1.65 11.97 -11.83
CA ALA A 301 -2.16 10.68 -12.28
C ALA A 301 -3.69 10.59 -12.25
N TYR A 302 -4.32 11.08 -11.18
CA TYR A 302 -5.77 11.02 -10.97
C TYR A 302 -6.51 12.30 -11.33
N ASN A 303 -5.81 13.33 -11.83
CA ASN A 303 -6.38 14.63 -12.20
C ASN A 303 -7.24 15.25 -11.06
N THR A 304 -6.67 15.26 -9.85
CA THR A 304 -7.32 15.74 -8.62
C THR A 304 -6.51 16.87 -7.98
N LYS A 305 -7.10 17.56 -7.00
CA LYS A 305 -6.40 18.51 -6.11
C LYS A 305 -6.42 18.12 -4.64
N LEU A 306 -7.08 17.01 -4.33
CA LEU A 306 -7.04 16.36 -3.02
C LEU A 306 -5.63 15.79 -2.76
N ASN A 307 -5.21 15.77 -1.50
CA ASN A 307 -4.08 14.97 -1.04
C ASN A 307 -4.40 13.46 -1.06
N MET A 308 -3.43 12.62 -0.71
CA MET A 308 -3.58 11.15 -0.75
C MET A 308 -4.75 10.65 0.12
N PHE A 309 -4.80 11.06 1.38
CA PHE A 309 -5.82 10.65 2.34
C PHE A 309 -7.21 11.18 1.97
N GLU A 310 -7.31 12.45 1.58
CA GLU A 310 -8.56 13.06 1.08
C GLU A 310 -9.07 12.30 -0.16
N TYR A 311 -8.19 11.91 -1.08
CA TYR A 311 -8.55 11.15 -2.27
C TYR A 311 -9.08 9.76 -1.93
N LEU A 312 -8.45 9.03 -1.00
CA LEU A 312 -8.93 7.71 -0.54
C LEU A 312 -10.31 7.80 0.13
N HIS A 313 -10.56 8.84 0.93
CA HIS A 313 -11.86 9.05 1.58
C HIS A 313 -12.95 9.49 0.59
N ALA A 314 -12.60 10.31 -0.40
CA ALA A 314 -13.53 10.74 -1.45
C ALA A 314 -13.92 9.60 -2.43
N ASN A 315 -13.14 8.51 -2.47
CA ASN A 315 -13.35 7.36 -3.35
C ASN A 315 -13.50 6.06 -2.54
N PRO A 316 -14.64 5.87 -1.83
CA PRO A 316 -14.90 4.63 -1.09
C PRO A 316 -14.94 3.41 -2.02
N PRO A 317 -14.47 2.23 -1.56
CA PRO A 317 -14.13 1.89 -0.18
C PRO A 317 -12.65 2.16 0.21
N HIS A 318 -11.87 2.89 -0.60
CA HIS A 318 -10.41 2.88 -0.46
C HIS A 318 -9.87 3.37 0.89
N GLY A 319 -10.46 4.38 1.54
CA GLY A 319 -10.05 4.80 2.90
C GLY A 319 -10.17 3.68 3.95
N PHE A 320 -11.22 2.84 3.88
CA PHE A 320 -11.38 1.69 4.77
C PHE A 320 -10.37 0.57 4.45
N GLN A 321 -10.17 0.30 3.16
CA GLN A 321 -9.19 -0.69 2.70
C GLN A 321 -7.74 -0.29 3.05
N PHE A 322 -7.45 1.01 3.08
CA PHE A 322 -6.16 1.55 3.51
C PHE A 322 -5.92 1.31 5.01
N ASN A 323 -6.91 1.57 5.87
CA ASN A 323 -6.81 1.28 7.30
C ASN A 323 -6.56 -0.22 7.57
N HIS A 324 -7.23 -1.11 6.83
CA HIS A 324 -6.92 -2.54 6.83
C HIS A 324 -5.49 -2.83 6.38
N HIS A 325 -5.03 -2.24 5.28
CA HIS A 325 -3.66 -2.43 4.76
C HIS A 325 -2.58 -2.03 5.78
N MET A 326 -2.78 -0.93 6.51
CA MET A 326 -1.87 -0.50 7.59
C MET A 326 -1.88 -1.47 8.78
N GLY A 327 -3.05 -1.97 9.17
CA GLY A 327 -3.16 -3.06 10.15
C GLY A 327 -2.42 -4.34 9.75
N GLY A 328 -2.29 -4.61 8.45
CA GLY A 328 -1.52 -5.72 7.89
C GLY A 328 -0.01 -5.46 7.78
N TYR A 329 0.38 -4.25 7.37
CA TYR A 329 1.79 -3.81 7.26
C TYR A 329 2.55 -3.91 8.59
N ARG A 330 1.86 -3.66 9.70
CA ARG A 330 2.34 -3.80 11.08
C ARG A 330 2.57 -5.27 11.51
N GLN A 331 1.93 -6.26 10.88
CA GLN A 331 1.97 -7.65 11.35
C GLN A 331 3.34 -8.29 11.18
N GLY A 332 3.79 -8.99 12.22
CA GLY A 332 5.07 -9.73 12.21
C GLY A 332 6.32 -8.86 12.38
N ARG A 333 6.18 -7.54 12.54
CA ARG A 333 7.27 -6.66 12.97
C ARG A 333 7.50 -6.76 14.49
N PRO A 334 8.75 -6.61 14.97
CA PRO A 334 9.00 -6.38 16.40
C PRO A 334 8.24 -5.13 16.87
N SER A 335 7.59 -5.22 18.02
CA SER A 335 6.94 -4.05 18.62
C SER A 335 8.01 -3.19 19.29
N TRP A 336 7.89 -1.86 19.23
CA TRP A 336 8.79 -0.95 19.94
C TRP A 336 8.87 -1.19 21.45
N MET A 337 7.83 -1.78 22.05
CA MET A 337 7.74 -2.17 23.46
C MET A 337 8.30 -3.58 23.78
N ASP A 338 8.92 -4.28 22.82
CA ASP A 338 9.57 -5.57 23.09
C ASP A 338 10.86 -5.40 23.89
N ASP A 339 11.18 -6.41 24.72
CA ASP A 339 12.38 -6.39 25.57
C ASP A 339 13.65 -6.20 24.71
N GLY A 340 14.40 -5.13 24.99
CA GLY A 340 15.62 -4.77 24.27
C GLY A 340 15.43 -3.81 23.08
N PHE A 341 14.19 -3.41 22.75
CA PHE A 341 13.92 -2.37 21.75
C PHE A 341 13.89 -0.99 22.42
N TYR A 342 12.74 -0.54 22.95
CA TYR A 342 12.64 0.71 23.71
C TYR A 342 12.33 0.44 25.20
N PRO A 343 13.12 0.98 26.16
CA PRO A 343 12.93 0.74 27.58
C PRO A 343 11.76 1.56 28.16
N VAL A 344 10.53 1.13 27.88
CA VAL A 344 9.28 1.83 28.21
C VAL A 344 9.19 2.21 29.69
N LYS A 345 9.54 1.30 30.60
CA LYS A 345 9.40 1.53 32.04
C LYS A 345 10.38 2.59 32.50
N GLU A 346 11.65 2.40 32.20
CA GLU A 346 12.77 3.23 32.62
C GLU A 346 12.72 4.63 32.00
N ARG A 347 12.13 4.78 30.80
CA ARG A 347 11.98 6.07 30.11
C ARG A 347 10.67 6.78 30.42
N LEU A 348 9.55 6.08 30.58
CA LEU A 348 8.22 6.71 30.64
C LEU A 348 7.49 6.58 31.98
N ILE A 349 7.81 5.58 32.82
CA ILE A 349 7.00 5.21 33.99
C ILE A 349 7.78 5.36 35.30
N ASP A 350 8.98 4.77 35.38
CA ASP A 350 9.73 4.63 36.62
C ASP A 350 10.28 5.98 37.10
N GLY A 351 10.05 6.31 38.36
CA GLY A 351 10.45 7.59 38.95
C GLY A 351 9.63 8.81 38.48
N VAL A 352 8.57 8.60 37.70
CA VAL A 352 7.67 9.67 37.25
C VAL A 352 6.44 9.70 38.15
N GLU A 353 6.18 10.86 38.79
CA GLU A 353 4.93 11.09 39.51
C GLU A 353 3.80 11.43 38.52
N PHE A 354 2.66 10.75 38.65
CA PHE A 354 1.45 11.00 37.87
C PHE A 354 0.31 11.45 38.81
N GLY A 355 -0.19 12.65 38.59
CA GLY A 355 -1.37 13.20 39.24
C GLY A 355 -2.69 12.70 38.63
N GLU A 356 -3.79 13.09 39.26
CA GLU A 356 -5.12 12.84 38.71
C GLU A 356 -5.32 13.69 37.43
N GLY A 357 -5.57 13.01 36.31
CA GLY A 357 -5.76 13.65 35.00
C GLY A 357 -4.52 13.73 34.11
N ASP A 358 -3.33 13.35 34.60
CA ASP A 358 -2.10 13.34 33.79
C ASP A 358 -2.16 12.30 32.66
N ALA A 359 -1.68 12.67 31.47
CA ALA A 359 -1.57 11.79 30.32
C ALA A 359 -0.19 11.14 30.27
N LEU A 360 -0.14 9.80 30.24
CA LEU A 360 1.09 9.05 30.05
C LEU A 360 1.51 9.04 28.58
N LEU A 361 0.59 8.69 27.69
CA LEU A 361 0.88 8.50 26.26
C LEU A 361 -0.27 9.06 25.41
N VAL A 362 0.07 10.01 24.54
CA VAL A 362 -0.82 10.57 23.51
C VAL A 362 -0.33 10.04 22.16
N ASP A 363 -1.12 9.18 21.54
CA ASP A 363 -0.86 8.55 20.23
C ASP A 363 -1.48 9.42 19.13
N ILE A 364 -0.66 10.21 18.45
CA ILE A 364 -1.05 11.24 17.47
C ILE A 364 -0.97 10.65 16.07
N GLY A 365 -2.12 10.57 15.38
CA GLY A 365 -2.23 9.85 14.10
C GLY A 365 -2.28 8.33 14.30
N GLY A 366 -2.68 7.87 15.50
CA GLY A 366 -2.65 6.45 15.87
C GLY A 366 -3.66 5.55 15.15
N GLY A 367 -4.44 6.10 14.21
CA GLY A 367 -5.34 5.37 13.34
C GLY A 367 -6.39 4.57 14.12
N MET A 368 -6.30 3.25 14.03
CA MET A 368 -7.20 2.31 14.71
C MET A 368 -6.81 2.04 16.18
N GLY A 369 -5.78 2.69 16.71
CA GLY A 369 -5.33 2.56 18.11
C GLY A 369 -4.56 1.27 18.41
N HIS A 370 -3.94 0.65 17.40
CA HIS A 370 -3.25 -0.64 17.54
C HIS A 370 -2.07 -0.58 18.53
N ASP A 371 -1.29 0.50 18.52
CA ASP A 371 -0.15 0.64 19.44
C ASP A 371 -0.61 0.85 20.89
N LEU A 372 -1.63 1.67 21.14
CA LEU A 372 -2.21 1.81 22.49
C LEU A 372 -2.89 0.53 22.98
N ALA A 373 -3.52 -0.26 22.10
CA ALA A 373 -4.08 -1.56 22.46
C ALA A 373 -2.99 -2.54 22.90
N GLU A 374 -1.87 -2.60 22.19
CA GLU A 374 -0.72 -3.41 22.59
C GLU A 374 -0.03 -2.85 23.85
N PHE A 375 0.06 -1.53 24.00
CA PHE A 375 0.57 -0.88 25.21
C PHE A 375 -0.26 -1.25 26.44
N ARG A 376 -1.60 -1.25 26.33
CA ARG A 376 -2.51 -1.74 27.38
C ARG A 376 -2.27 -3.21 27.72
N GLN A 377 -1.91 -4.04 26.74
CA GLN A 377 -1.62 -5.47 26.95
C GLN A 377 -0.27 -5.70 27.64
N LYS A 378 0.79 -5.00 27.22
CA LYS A 378 2.16 -5.15 27.75
C LYS A 378 2.39 -4.41 29.06
N HIS A 379 1.71 -3.28 29.25
CA HIS A 379 1.83 -2.43 30.44
C HIS A 379 0.45 -2.20 31.10
N PRO A 380 -0.25 -3.27 31.53
CA PRO A 380 -1.65 -3.18 32.00
C PRO A 380 -1.82 -2.32 33.25
N ASN A 381 -0.75 -2.17 34.05
CA ASN A 381 -0.68 -1.38 35.27
C ASN A 381 0.01 -0.01 35.08
N ALA A 382 0.25 0.43 33.84
CA ALA A 382 0.82 1.75 33.59
C ALA A 382 -0.09 2.86 34.17
N PRO A 383 0.47 3.86 34.86
CA PRO A 383 -0.28 4.98 35.43
C PRO A 383 -0.70 5.99 34.35
N GLY A 384 -1.55 6.95 34.71
CA GLY A 384 -1.97 8.01 33.82
C GLY A 384 -2.93 7.58 32.70
N ARG A 385 -3.32 8.54 31.87
CA ARG A 385 -4.27 8.35 30.76
C ARG A 385 -3.55 7.92 29.48
N LEU A 386 -4.23 7.14 28.65
CA LEU A 386 -3.83 6.83 27.28
C LEU A 386 -4.83 7.48 26.34
N ILE A 387 -4.35 8.23 25.35
CA ILE A 387 -5.18 9.08 24.51
C ILE A 387 -4.85 8.80 23.05
N LEU A 388 -5.82 8.30 22.30
CA LEU A 388 -5.75 8.14 20.85
C LEU A 388 -6.25 9.42 20.17
N GLN A 389 -5.44 10.00 19.30
CA GLN A 389 -5.75 11.18 18.51
C GLN A 389 -5.73 10.88 17.02
N ASP A 390 -6.85 11.15 16.34
CA ASP A 390 -6.97 11.05 14.88
C ASP A 390 -8.16 11.90 14.39
N LEU A 391 -8.41 11.93 13.08
CA LEU A 391 -9.57 12.58 12.48
C LEU A 391 -10.85 11.74 12.69
N GLN A 392 -12.01 12.39 12.80
CA GLN A 392 -13.31 11.69 12.99
C GLN A 392 -13.62 10.60 11.95
N PRO A 393 -13.32 10.75 10.64
CA PRO A 393 -13.54 9.67 9.67
C PRO A 393 -12.76 8.39 9.98
N VAL A 394 -11.65 8.48 10.71
CA VAL A 394 -10.82 7.33 11.15
C VAL A 394 -11.33 6.80 12.48
N LEU A 395 -11.48 7.67 13.50
CA LEU A 395 -11.98 7.28 14.83
C LEU A 395 -13.37 6.62 14.77
N GLY A 396 -14.22 7.05 13.85
CA GLY A 396 -15.55 6.49 13.61
C GLY A 396 -15.56 5.06 13.03
N GLN A 397 -14.43 4.55 12.54
CA GLN A 397 -14.28 3.17 12.07
C GLN A 397 -13.91 2.18 13.19
N ILE A 398 -13.50 2.68 14.38
CA ILE A 398 -13.00 1.83 15.48
C ILE A 398 -14.16 1.12 16.19
N ILE A 399 -14.38 -0.14 15.82
CA ILE A 399 -15.41 -1.02 16.40
C ILE A 399 -15.08 -1.40 17.84
N ASP A 400 -13.85 -1.84 18.11
CA ASP A 400 -13.41 -2.35 19.42
C ASP A 400 -12.04 -1.76 19.79
N LEU A 401 -11.93 -1.26 21.03
CA LEU A 401 -10.73 -0.70 21.66
C LEU A 401 -10.98 -0.61 23.17
N ASP A 402 -9.97 -0.85 24.02
CA ASP A 402 -10.11 -0.75 25.49
C ASP A 402 -10.72 0.60 25.89
N SER A 403 -11.83 0.58 26.63
CA SER A 403 -12.53 1.76 27.14
C SER A 403 -11.67 2.72 27.99
N LYS A 404 -10.49 2.27 28.43
CA LYS A 404 -9.48 3.11 29.10
C LYS A 404 -8.62 3.95 28.14
N ILE A 405 -8.74 3.73 26.83
CA ILE A 405 -8.11 4.56 25.80
C ILE A 405 -9.12 5.62 25.39
N GLU A 406 -8.81 6.87 25.73
CA GLU A 406 -9.64 8.02 25.39
C GLU A 406 -9.47 8.34 23.89
N ARG A 407 -10.57 8.41 23.14
CA ARG A 407 -10.55 8.81 21.72
C ARG A 407 -10.82 10.30 21.61
N VAL A 408 -9.90 11.05 21.01
CA VAL A 408 -9.96 12.52 20.88
C VAL A 408 -9.79 12.90 19.42
N GLU A 409 -10.77 13.60 18.85
CA GLU A 409 -10.63 14.21 17.52
C GLU A 409 -9.51 15.25 17.54
N TYR A 410 -8.56 15.11 16.63
CA TYR A 410 -7.44 16.04 16.51
C TYR A 410 -6.89 16.08 15.08
N ASP A 411 -6.68 17.29 14.58
CA ASP A 411 -5.86 17.59 13.40
C ASP A 411 -4.51 18.12 13.90
N PHE A 412 -3.42 17.42 13.58
CA PHE A 412 -2.07 17.74 14.04
C PHE A 412 -1.45 19.02 13.45
N HIS A 413 -2.12 19.69 12.51
CA HIS A 413 -1.77 21.04 12.06
C HIS A 413 -2.30 22.13 13.02
N THR A 414 -3.25 21.77 13.90
CA THR A 414 -3.87 22.65 14.90
C THR A 414 -3.14 22.60 16.25
N GLU A 415 -3.55 23.42 17.22
CA GLU A 415 -2.94 23.43 18.55
C GLU A 415 -3.21 22.10 19.29
N GLN A 416 -2.15 21.39 19.70
CA GLN A 416 -2.25 20.14 20.48
C GLN A 416 -3.04 20.37 21.78
N PRO A 417 -4.24 19.77 21.95
CA PRO A 417 -5.12 20.06 23.08
C PRO A 417 -4.67 19.43 24.40
N ILE A 418 -3.93 18.32 24.38
CA ILE A 418 -3.39 17.69 25.59
C ILE A 418 -2.06 18.37 25.92
N LYS A 419 -1.99 19.04 27.06
CA LYS A 419 -0.77 19.76 27.51
C LYS A 419 -0.01 18.95 28.56
N GLY A 420 1.31 19.00 28.52
CA GLY A 420 2.19 18.44 29.53
C GLY A 420 2.20 16.91 29.64
N ALA A 421 1.73 16.16 28.63
CA ALA A 421 1.78 14.70 28.65
C ALA A 421 3.21 14.16 28.83
N ARG A 422 3.36 12.98 29.42
CA ARG A 422 4.68 12.35 29.60
C ARG A 422 5.29 11.95 28.26
N ALA A 423 4.52 11.33 27.38
CA ALA A 423 4.91 11.06 26.00
C ALA A 423 3.83 11.51 25.01
N TYR A 424 4.26 12.21 23.97
CA TYR A 424 3.56 12.29 22.69
C TYR A 424 4.22 11.27 21.77
N TYR A 425 3.44 10.51 21.02
CA TYR A 425 3.91 9.44 20.14
C TYR A 425 3.31 9.63 18.75
N MET A 426 4.10 9.37 17.71
CA MET A 426 3.70 9.39 16.30
C MET A 426 4.31 8.16 15.63
N HIS A 427 3.55 7.47 14.78
CA HIS A 427 4.01 6.27 14.08
C HIS A 427 3.60 6.35 12.62
N SER A 428 4.56 6.28 11.69
CA SER A 428 4.29 6.37 10.25
C SER A 428 3.38 7.54 9.91
N CYS A 429 3.84 8.75 10.26
CA CYS A 429 3.07 9.99 10.17
C CYS A 429 3.91 11.14 9.61
N LEU A 430 5.16 11.29 10.05
CA LEU A 430 6.05 12.35 9.55
C LEU A 430 6.68 11.95 8.21
N HIS A 431 6.73 10.66 7.86
CA HIS A 431 7.10 10.26 6.50
C HIS A 431 6.08 10.66 5.42
N ASP A 432 4.85 11.06 5.80
CA ASP A 432 3.79 11.47 4.86
C ASP A 432 3.90 12.93 4.37
N TRP A 433 4.72 13.78 5.00
CA TRP A 433 4.72 15.22 4.73
C TRP A 433 6.09 15.79 4.34
N PRO A 434 6.15 16.78 3.42
CA PRO A 434 7.33 17.61 3.21
C PRO A 434 7.87 18.22 4.50
N ASP A 435 9.19 18.36 4.60
CA ASP A 435 9.88 18.80 5.83
C ASP A 435 9.32 20.13 6.38
N GLU A 436 8.90 21.09 5.54
CA GLU A 436 8.30 22.36 6.00
C GLU A 436 6.92 22.19 6.68
N ILE A 437 6.18 21.12 6.38
CA ILE A 437 4.91 20.78 7.04
C ILE A 437 5.19 20.02 8.33
N ASP A 438 6.14 19.09 8.34
CA ASP A 438 6.57 18.40 9.56
C ASP A 438 7.05 19.38 10.63
N VAL A 439 7.83 20.40 10.26
CA VAL A 439 8.25 21.46 11.21
C VAL A 439 7.06 22.18 11.84
N GLN A 440 5.94 22.35 11.11
CA GLN A 440 4.72 22.95 11.64
C GLN A 440 4.00 21.99 12.61
N ILE A 441 3.86 20.71 12.26
CA ILE A 441 3.29 19.67 13.14
C ILE A 441 4.11 19.54 14.43
N LEU A 442 5.44 19.43 14.29
CA LEU A 442 6.38 19.36 15.41
C LEU A 442 6.31 20.61 16.29
N ALA A 443 6.10 21.80 15.73
CA ALA A 443 5.89 23.01 16.52
C ALA A 443 4.64 22.93 17.42
N ARG A 444 3.53 22.36 16.94
CA ARG A 444 2.28 22.17 17.72
C ARG A 444 2.47 21.22 18.89
N ILE A 445 3.23 20.15 18.68
CA ILE A 445 3.58 19.20 19.74
C ILE A 445 4.53 19.87 20.74
N LYS A 446 5.54 20.60 20.24
CA LYS A 446 6.52 21.35 21.04
C LYS A 446 5.87 22.38 21.97
N GLU A 447 4.84 23.10 21.48
CA GLU A 447 4.02 24.04 22.26
C GLU A 447 3.26 23.37 23.43
N ALA A 448 3.04 22.06 23.38
CA ALA A 448 2.38 21.27 24.43
C ALA A 448 3.34 20.48 25.34
N MET A 449 4.62 20.41 25.01
CA MET A 449 5.63 19.71 25.82
C MET A 449 6.05 20.50 27.05
N LYS A 450 6.29 19.80 28.17
CA LYS A 450 6.85 20.36 29.41
C LYS A 450 8.36 20.09 29.47
N PRO A 451 9.23 21.12 29.57
CA PRO A 451 10.68 20.94 29.64
C PRO A 451 11.11 19.97 30.75
N GLY A 452 12.14 19.16 30.49
CA GLY A 452 12.60 18.07 31.36
C GLY A 452 11.64 16.87 31.48
N TYR A 453 10.33 17.07 31.39
CA TYR A 453 9.30 16.07 31.67
C TYR A 453 8.77 15.35 30.41
N SER A 454 8.27 16.08 29.42
CA SER A 454 7.67 15.47 28.23
C SER A 454 8.74 14.83 27.32
N ARG A 455 8.34 13.81 26.58
CA ARG A 455 9.07 13.21 25.47
C ARG A 455 8.21 13.20 24.22
N LEU A 456 8.84 13.32 23.06
CA LEU A 456 8.23 13.00 21.77
C LEU A 456 8.90 11.73 21.27
N LEU A 457 8.09 10.71 20.98
CA LEU A 457 8.51 9.42 20.43
C LEU A 457 8.07 9.35 18.99
N ILE A 458 9.00 9.29 18.06
CA ILE A 458 8.73 9.15 16.63
C ILE A 458 9.10 7.72 16.26
N ASN A 459 8.11 6.92 15.86
CA ASN A 459 8.28 5.55 15.38
C ASN A 459 8.24 5.55 13.84
N GLU A 460 9.42 5.57 13.23
CA GLU A 460 9.59 5.78 11.77
C GLU A 460 10.80 5.01 11.26
N ASN A 461 10.92 4.82 9.94
CA ASN A 461 12.14 4.24 9.39
C ASN A 461 13.33 5.19 9.54
N VAL A 462 14.47 4.66 9.99
CA VAL A 462 15.76 5.35 9.94
C VAL A 462 16.60 4.66 8.86
N ILE A 463 16.57 5.21 7.64
CA ILE A 463 17.22 4.61 6.47
C ILE A 463 18.74 4.59 6.67
N PRO A 464 19.41 3.42 6.65
CA PRO A 464 20.85 3.38 6.81
C PRO A 464 21.53 3.92 5.53
N PRO A 465 22.64 4.68 5.65
CA PRO A 465 23.31 5.32 4.51
C PRO A 465 23.91 4.33 3.50
N ARG A 466 23.97 3.04 3.86
CA ARG A 466 24.40 1.91 3.01
C ARG A 466 23.60 0.67 3.40
N HIS A 467 23.35 -0.22 2.45
CA HIS A 467 22.68 -1.51 2.68
C HIS A 467 21.28 -1.40 3.30
N ALA A 468 20.52 -0.36 2.91
CA ALA A 468 19.10 -0.25 3.19
C ALA A 468 18.33 -1.44 2.59
N GLN A 469 17.33 -1.95 3.32
CA GLN A 469 16.45 -3.00 2.83
C GLN A 469 15.60 -2.50 1.66
N TRP A 470 15.25 -3.40 0.74
CA TRP A 470 14.50 -3.04 -0.47
C TRP A 470 13.04 -2.68 -0.12
N GLU A 471 12.50 -3.23 0.97
CA GLU A 471 11.19 -2.88 1.50
C GLU A 471 11.13 -1.36 1.84
N ALA A 472 12.14 -0.85 2.54
CA ALA A 472 12.22 0.55 2.95
C ALA A 472 12.50 1.51 1.78
N THR A 473 13.37 1.12 0.83
CA THR A 473 13.60 1.96 -0.37
C THR A 473 12.46 1.90 -1.39
N ALA A 474 11.64 0.85 -1.39
CA ALA A 474 10.39 0.82 -2.13
C ALA A 474 9.33 1.74 -1.51
N LEU A 475 9.26 1.79 -0.17
CA LEU A 475 8.38 2.68 0.57
C LEU A 475 8.72 4.15 0.34
N ASP A 476 9.99 4.53 0.32
CA ASP A 476 10.46 5.89 -0.05
C ASP A 476 9.93 6.34 -1.44
N ILE A 477 9.96 5.44 -2.43
CA ILE A 477 9.38 5.73 -3.76
C ILE A 477 7.85 5.86 -3.71
N MET A 478 7.17 5.17 -2.78
CA MET A 478 5.74 5.42 -2.54
C MET A 478 5.51 6.79 -1.89
N MET A 479 6.30 7.19 -0.88
CA MET A 479 6.21 8.52 -0.26
C MET A 479 6.42 9.65 -1.30
N LEU A 480 7.45 9.50 -2.15
CA LEU A 480 7.76 10.44 -3.23
C LEU A 480 6.63 10.58 -4.26
N THR A 481 5.93 9.49 -4.59
CA THR A 481 4.92 9.46 -5.65
C THR A 481 3.50 9.74 -5.15
N LEU A 482 3.16 9.29 -3.94
CA LEU A 482 1.81 9.42 -3.39
C LEU A 482 1.61 10.74 -2.64
N LEU A 483 2.65 11.19 -1.93
CA LEU A 483 2.54 12.23 -0.90
C LEU A 483 3.45 13.43 -1.15
N SER A 484 4.37 13.34 -2.11
CA SER A 484 5.47 14.31 -2.31
C SER A 484 6.42 14.40 -1.11
N SER A 485 6.60 13.28 -0.41
CA SER A 485 7.41 13.16 0.81
C SER A 485 8.55 12.15 0.64
N ARG A 486 9.20 11.73 1.73
CA ARG A 486 10.38 10.84 1.74
C ARG A 486 10.51 10.04 3.04
N GLU A 487 11.15 8.88 2.93
CA GLU A 487 11.78 8.24 4.08
C GLU A 487 13.09 8.97 4.42
N ARG A 488 13.52 8.92 5.69
CA ARG A 488 14.63 9.75 6.19
C ARG A 488 15.78 8.91 6.74
N THR A 489 17.02 9.30 6.42
CA THR A 489 18.21 8.75 7.08
C THR A 489 18.36 9.35 8.47
N GLU A 490 19.26 8.82 9.32
CA GLU A 490 19.59 9.45 10.60
C GLU A 490 20.01 10.93 10.42
N GLY A 491 20.76 11.24 9.35
CA GLY A 491 21.17 12.62 9.06
C GLY A 491 19.99 13.54 8.72
N ASP A 492 19.00 13.03 8.00
CA ASP A 492 17.78 13.77 7.67
C ASP A 492 16.89 13.97 8.90
N TRP A 493 16.78 12.94 9.77
CA TRP A 493 16.06 13.06 11.04
C TRP A 493 16.71 14.08 11.97
N ARG A 494 18.05 14.13 12.05
CA ARG A 494 18.78 15.16 12.82
C ARG A 494 18.55 16.56 12.27
N LEU A 495 18.61 16.73 10.95
CA LEU A 495 18.31 18.00 10.29
C LEU A 495 16.89 18.48 10.62
N LEU A 496 15.88 17.62 10.43
CA LEU A 496 14.48 17.94 10.69
C LEU A 496 14.22 18.26 12.18
N LEU A 497 14.67 17.40 13.08
CA LEU A 497 14.32 17.47 14.50
C LEU A 497 15.20 18.47 15.26
N GLU A 498 16.51 18.43 15.07
CA GLU A 498 17.47 19.22 15.85
C GLU A 498 17.69 20.61 15.24
N GLU A 499 17.92 20.72 13.93
CA GLU A 499 18.21 22.01 13.28
C GLU A 499 16.95 22.80 12.90
N MET A 500 15.92 22.14 12.35
CA MET A 500 14.71 22.83 11.85
C MET A 500 13.62 22.97 12.92
N ALA A 501 13.29 21.90 13.64
CA ALA A 501 12.23 21.91 14.65
C ALA A 501 12.71 22.36 16.05
N GLY A 502 14.01 22.30 16.35
CA GLY A 502 14.58 22.72 17.64
C GLY A 502 14.21 21.80 18.80
N LEU A 503 14.23 20.48 18.55
CA LEU A 503 14.08 19.40 19.53
C LEU A 503 15.42 18.66 19.66
N ARG A 504 15.79 18.20 20.86
CA ARG A 504 17.02 17.44 21.07
C ARG A 504 16.75 15.94 20.91
N ILE A 505 17.47 15.24 20.04
CA ILE A 505 17.41 13.77 19.99
C ILE A 505 18.17 13.22 21.19
N SER A 506 17.46 12.53 22.07
CA SER A 506 17.99 11.91 23.29
C SER A 506 18.41 10.45 23.08
N GLY A 507 17.83 9.78 22.07
CA GLY A 507 18.19 8.41 21.67
C GLY A 507 17.50 8.00 20.37
N ILE A 508 18.12 7.07 19.65
CA ILE A 508 17.53 6.36 18.51
C ILE A 508 17.67 4.86 18.82
N TYR A 509 16.56 4.15 18.82
CA TYR A 509 16.45 2.75 19.21
C TYR A 509 15.98 1.94 17.99
N THR A 510 16.70 0.88 17.63
CA THR A 510 16.43 0.09 16.42
C THR A 510 16.62 -1.39 16.70
N ALA A 511 15.59 -2.22 16.49
CA ALA A 511 15.69 -3.66 16.71
C ALA A 511 16.50 -4.38 15.62
N ALA A 512 16.28 -4.03 14.35
CA ALA A 512 17.00 -4.60 13.20
C ALA A 512 16.91 -3.68 11.97
N ASN A 513 17.75 -3.93 10.96
CA ASN A 513 17.69 -3.22 9.67
C ASN A 513 16.40 -3.59 8.93
N GLY A 514 15.62 -2.58 8.51
CA GLY A 514 14.31 -2.76 7.87
C GLY A 514 13.12 -2.88 8.83
N VAL A 515 13.33 -2.60 10.12
CA VAL A 515 12.27 -2.34 11.11
C VAL A 515 12.29 -0.84 11.41
N GLU A 516 11.14 -0.23 11.73
CA GLU A 516 11.11 1.13 12.26
C GLU A 516 12.00 1.29 13.51
N SER A 517 12.34 2.54 13.82
CA SER A 517 13.09 2.96 14.99
C SER A 517 12.26 3.88 15.86
N ILE A 518 12.46 3.82 17.18
CA ILE A 518 12.00 4.90 18.08
C ILE A 518 13.09 5.96 18.13
N ILE A 519 12.76 7.18 17.68
CA ILE A 519 13.55 8.38 17.88
C ILE A 519 12.92 9.12 19.07
N GLU A 520 13.63 9.18 20.21
CA GLU A 520 13.16 9.89 21.40
C GLU A 520 13.72 11.31 21.45
N CYS A 521 12.82 12.29 21.34
CA CYS A 521 13.11 13.72 21.41
C CYS A 521 12.64 14.36 22.72
N GLU A 522 13.34 15.42 23.13
CA GLU A 522 12.95 16.30 24.23
C GLU A 522 13.14 17.78 23.87
N LEU A 523 12.59 18.68 24.69
CA LEU A 523 12.84 20.12 24.55
C LEU A 523 14.29 20.46 24.90
N VAL A 524 14.88 21.39 24.15
CA VAL A 524 16.12 22.07 24.54
C VAL A 524 15.79 23.03 25.70
N GLU A 525 16.60 23.02 26.76
CA GLU A 525 16.47 23.93 27.92
C GLU A 525 16.90 25.38 27.62
#